data_AF-A0A936VUV3-F1
#
_entry.id   AF-A0A936VUV3-F1
#
_cell.length_a   1.000
_cell.length_b   1.000
_cell.length_c   1.000
_cell.angle_alpha   90.00
_cell.angle_beta   90.00
_cell.angle_gamma   90.00
#
_symmetry.space_group_name_H-M   'P 1'
#
loop_
_entity.id
_entity.type
_entity.pdbx_description
1 polymer ?
#
loop_
_entity_poly.entity_id
_entity_poly.type
_entity_poly.pdbx_seq_one_letter_code
_entity_poly.pdbx_strand_id
1 'polypeptide(L)'
;MRYLGTIFCNLFLCFSSLIAQVATSNQEPIEARFTKLDLKEEKLEMKHFESLLKNWKKATKSKNIDFQNNALDNLKQSMSDESLELSNKIALRNKQVSNLNISHEEVDSLTFIEMPRGAMFSKIENQITKSEVENRKTESALLSKYTAIISNQQQLLMKLSKIGIITQENNLSKIAEINPITQEFYSTLKQEIDLMATETKK
;
A
#
# COMPACT_ATOMS: atom_id res chain seq x y z
N MET A 1 -0.54 35.21 11.50
CA MET A 1 0.16 34.03 12.06
C MET A 1 -0.82 32.90 12.23
N ARG A 2 -0.43 31.70 11.75
CA ARG A 2 -0.80 30.36 12.26
C ARG A 2 -2.27 29.92 12.19
N TYR A 3 -2.60 29.18 11.14
CA TYR A 3 -3.45 27.98 11.24
C TYR A 3 -2.86 26.91 10.32
N LEU A 4 -1.92 26.14 10.86
CA LEU A 4 -1.31 24.98 10.24
C LEU A 4 -1.03 24.01 11.38
N GLY A 5 -1.76 22.90 11.42
CA GLY A 5 -1.44 21.79 12.30
C GLY A 5 -2.63 21.23 13.05
N THR A 6 -3.46 20.44 12.36
CA THR A 6 -4.25 19.34 12.96
C THR A 6 -4.93 18.48 11.89
N ILE A 7 -4.17 17.95 10.91
CA ILE A 7 -4.64 16.84 10.05
C ILE A 7 -3.55 15.78 9.86
N PHE A 8 -2.67 15.61 10.86
CA PHE A 8 -1.65 14.56 10.84
C PHE A 8 -1.63 13.88 12.20
N CYS A 9 -2.62 13.03 12.48
CA CYS A 9 -2.51 12.07 13.60
C CYS A 9 -3.46 10.87 13.57
N ASN A 10 -4.21 10.61 12.48
CA ASN A 10 -5.18 9.51 12.46
C ASN A 10 -4.77 8.27 11.64
N LEU A 11 -3.53 8.16 11.15
CA LEU A 11 -3.10 6.97 10.41
C LEU A 11 -2.05 6.09 11.10
N PHE A 12 -1.58 6.45 12.30
CA PHE A 12 -0.44 5.78 12.94
C PHE A 12 -0.76 5.03 14.25
N LEU A 13 -2.03 4.93 14.66
CA LEU A 13 -2.42 4.35 15.95
C LEU A 13 -3.47 3.21 15.86
N CYS A 14 -3.28 2.27 14.94
CA CYS A 14 -4.03 0.99 14.98
C CYS A 14 -3.14 -0.26 14.97
N PHE A 15 -1.83 -0.13 15.24
CA PHE A 15 -0.90 -1.26 15.34
C PHE A 15 -0.44 -1.47 16.78
N SER A 16 -1.36 -1.77 17.69
CA SER A 16 -1.05 -2.45 18.97
C SER A 16 -2.33 -2.68 19.77
N SER A 17 -3.03 -3.78 19.46
CA SER A 17 -3.89 -4.43 20.43
C SER A 17 -3.95 -5.94 20.17
N LEU A 18 -4.02 -6.65 21.28
CA LEU A 18 -3.58 -8.00 21.56
C LEU A 18 -4.80 -8.94 21.64
N ILE A 19 -4.69 -10.11 21.01
CA ILE A 19 -5.25 -11.45 21.33
C ILE A 19 -6.75 -11.60 21.70
N ALA A 20 -7.35 -12.59 21.02
CA ALA A 20 -8.52 -13.41 21.38
C ALA A 20 -9.90 -12.72 21.45
N GLN A 21 -10.62 -12.83 20.34
CA GLN A 21 -12.07 -13.02 20.36
C GLN A 21 -12.48 -13.86 19.15
N VAL A 22 -13.25 -14.92 19.43
CA VAL A 22 -13.78 -15.85 18.43
C VAL A 22 -15.19 -15.38 18.08
N ALA A 23 -15.38 -14.96 16.83
CA ALA A 23 -16.69 -14.80 16.23
C ALA A 23 -16.70 -15.52 14.87
N THR A 24 -17.74 -16.33 14.68
CA THR A 24 -17.98 -17.18 13.52
C THR A 24 -18.41 -16.35 12.32
N SER A 25 -17.71 -16.49 11.20
CA SER A 25 -18.32 -16.28 9.88
C SER A 25 -17.83 -17.37 8.95
N ASN A 26 -18.66 -17.75 7.97
CA ASN A 26 -18.25 -18.55 6.83
C ASN A 26 -17.13 -17.79 6.11
N GLN A 27 -15.88 -18.02 6.53
CA GLN A 27 -14.72 -17.35 5.96
C GLN A 27 -14.47 -17.93 4.58
N GLU A 28 -14.67 -17.11 3.57
CA GLU A 28 -14.07 -17.35 2.27
C GLU A 28 -12.56 -17.56 2.47
N PRO A 29 -11.94 -18.53 1.77
CA PRO A 29 -10.51 -18.75 1.85
C PRO A 29 -9.77 -17.43 1.58
N ILE A 30 -8.63 -17.22 2.25
CA ILE A 30 -7.77 -16.05 2.04
C ILE A 30 -7.22 -16.14 0.60
N GLU A 31 -8.01 -15.68 -0.36
CA GLU A 31 -7.67 -15.61 -1.78
C GLU A 31 -7.43 -14.16 -2.16
N ALA A 32 -6.18 -13.73 -1.98
CA ALA A 32 -5.60 -12.64 -2.77
C ALA A 32 -4.07 -12.71 -2.69
N ARG A 33 -3.49 -13.79 -3.23
CA ARG A 33 -2.09 -13.73 -3.66
C ARG A 33 -2.06 -13.10 -5.05
N PHE A 34 -1.06 -12.28 -5.31
CA PHE A 34 -0.82 -11.83 -6.67
C PHE A 34 -0.72 -13.02 -7.61
N THR A 35 -1.45 -12.94 -8.71
CA THR A 35 -1.50 -13.94 -9.75
C THR A 35 -0.34 -13.73 -10.74
N LYS A 36 -0.14 -14.71 -11.62
CA LYS A 36 0.82 -14.56 -12.74
C LYS A 36 0.38 -13.48 -13.72
N LEU A 37 -0.92 -13.17 -13.78
CA LEU A 37 -1.47 -12.09 -14.59
C LEU A 37 -1.02 -10.75 -14.00
N ASP A 38 -1.24 -10.54 -12.70
CA ASP A 38 -0.86 -9.31 -12.00
C ASP A 38 0.64 -9.04 -12.14
N LEU A 39 1.49 -10.07 -11.97
CA LEU A 39 2.93 -9.93 -12.17
C LEU A 39 3.32 -9.55 -13.61
N LYS A 40 2.52 -9.96 -14.60
CA LYS A 40 2.77 -9.63 -16.01
C LYS A 40 2.37 -8.19 -16.30
N GLU A 41 1.25 -7.74 -15.74
CA GLU A 41 0.76 -6.36 -15.81
C GLU A 41 1.79 -5.39 -15.19
N GLU A 42 2.23 -5.68 -13.97
CA GLU A 42 3.25 -4.91 -13.25
C GLU A 42 4.57 -4.76 -14.06
N LYS A 43 4.98 -5.84 -14.75
CA LYS A 43 6.16 -5.80 -15.63
C LYS A 43 5.96 -4.94 -16.88
N LEU A 44 4.73 -4.81 -17.36
CA LEU A 44 4.41 -3.92 -18.48
C LEU A 44 4.41 -2.46 -18.02
N GLU A 45 3.86 -2.18 -16.85
CA GLU A 45 3.91 -0.86 -16.20
C GLU A 45 5.34 -0.42 -15.94
N MET A 46 6.19 -1.30 -15.41
CA MET A 46 7.63 -1.01 -15.26
C MET A 46 8.29 -0.63 -16.60
N LYS A 47 7.98 -1.33 -17.69
CA LYS A 47 8.50 -0.97 -19.03
C LYS A 47 7.96 0.37 -19.52
N HIS A 48 6.70 0.68 -19.22
CA HIS A 48 6.13 1.98 -19.52
C HIS A 48 6.88 3.08 -18.75
N PHE A 49 7.11 2.88 -17.45
CA PHE A 49 7.87 3.80 -16.61
C PHE A 49 9.31 3.99 -17.10
N GLU A 50 9.99 2.92 -17.56
CA GLU A 50 11.30 3.03 -18.21
C GLU A 50 11.28 3.93 -19.45
N SER A 51 10.19 3.89 -20.23
CA SER A 51 9.99 4.78 -21.38
C SER A 51 9.88 6.25 -20.94
N LEU A 52 9.12 6.50 -19.88
CA LEU A 52 9.00 7.85 -19.28
C LEU A 52 10.36 8.35 -18.76
N LEU A 53 11.15 7.49 -18.10
CA LEU A 53 12.52 7.84 -17.67
C LEU A 53 13.44 8.16 -18.85
N LYS A 54 13.33 7.43 -19.97
CA LYS A 54 14.08 7.74 -21.19
C LYS A 54 13.64 9.09 -21.78
N ASN A 55 12.34 9.38 -21.78
CA ASN A 55 11.82 10.67 -22.22
C ASN A 55 12.32 11.82 -21.33
N TRP A 56 12.26 11.65 -20.01
CA TRP A 56 12.82 12.59 -19.04
C TRP A 56 14.31 12.85 -19.27
N LYS A 57 15.12 11.80 -19.47
CA LYS A 57 16.56 11.94 -19.82
C LYS A 57 16.81 12.72 -21.11
N LYS A 58 15.87 12.71 -22.06
CA LYS A 58 15.95 13.56 -23.26
C LYS A 58 15.55 15.00 -22.92
N ALA A 59 14.51 15.18 -22.11
CA ALA A 59 14.03 16.48 -21.69
C ALA A 59 15.08 17.27 -20.89
N THR A 60 15.78 16.62 -19.96
CA THR A 60 16.86 17.24 -19.16
C THR A 60 18.03 17.76 -20.00
N LYS A 61 18.24 17.21 -21.20
CA LYS A 61 19.28 17.68 -22.16
C LYS A 61 18.78 18.78 -23.09
N SER A 62 17.47 18.98 -23.16
CA SER A 62 16.86 20.01 -23.98
C SER A 62 16.97 21.37 -23.29
N LYS A 63 16.98 22.45 -24.10
CA LYS A 63 16.81 23.83 -23.61
C LYS A 63 15.35 24.24 -23.47
N ASN A 64 14.42 23.42 -23.97
CA ASN A 64 13.00 23.69 -23.94
C ASN A 64 12.43 23.37 -22.54
N ILE A 65 12.07 24.41 -21.80
CA ILE A 65 11.53 24.34 -20.44
C ILE A 65 10.13 23.70 -20.42
N ASP A 66 9.28 23.98 -21.40
CA ASP A 66 7.94 23.38 -21.48
C ASP A 66 8.04 21.86 -21.68
N PHE A 67 8.99 21.42 -22.50
CA PHE A 67 9.26 19.99 -22.67
C PHE A 67 9.75 19.32 -21.38
N GLN A 68 10.58 20.02 -20.59
CA GLN A 68 11.03 19.53 -19.28
C GLN A 68 9.87 19.42 -18.30
N ASN A 69 9.05 20.46 -18.16
CA ASN A 69 7.90 20.42 -17.27
C ASN A 69 6.87 19.37 -17.69
N ASN A 70 6.54 19.26 -18.98
CA ASN A 70 5.64 18.21 -19.48
C ASN A 70 6.18 16.79 -19.21
N ALA A 71 7.48 16.56 -19.41
CA ALA A 71 8.09 15.27 -19.11
C ALA A 71 8.09 14.96 -17.61
N LEU A 72 8.28 15.97 -16.76
CA LEU A 72 8.19 15.84 -15.30
C LEU A 72 6.77 15.55 -14.85
N ASP A 73 5.78 16.22 -15.41
CA ASP A 73 4.37 16.03 -15.04
C ASP A 73 3.89 14.63 -15.41
N ASN A 74 4.29 14.11 -16.57
CA ASN A 74 4.03 12.71 -16.93
C ASN A 74 4.67 11.71 -15.96
N LEU A 75 5.88 11.98 -15.47
CA LEU A 75 6.52 11.15 -14.43
C LEU A 75 5.76 11.24 -13.11
N LYS A 76 5.41 12.44 -12.66
CA LYS A 76 4.65 12.67 -11.43
C LYS A 76 3.32 11.92 -11.46
N GLN A 77 2.61 12.02 -12.57
CA GLN A 77 1.32 11.33 -12.78
C GLN A 77 1.50 9.82 -12.70
N SER A 78 2.43 9.25 -13.49
CA SER A 78 2.69 7.80 -13.48
C SER A 78 3.13 7.28 -12.12
N MET A 79 3.99 8.00 -11.39
CA MET A 79 4.39 7.61 -10.04
C MET A 79 3.21 7.65 -9.05
N SER A 80 2.30 8.60 -9.23
CA SER A 80 1.11 8.75 -8.39
C SER A 80 0.10 7.64 -8.65
N ASP A 81 -0.15 7.32 -9.91
CA ASP A 81 -1.10 6.28 -10.32
C ASP A 81 -0.64 4.90 -9.82
N GLU A 82 0.64 4.59 -10.01
CA GLU A 82 1.27 3.36 -9.52
C GLU A 82 1.17 3.21 -8.01
N SER A 83 1.58 4.25 -7.26
CA SER A 83 1.51 4.19 -5.80
C SER A 83 0.07 4.05 -5.28
N LEU A 84 -0.89 4.66 -5.96
CA LEU A 84 -2.31 4.54 -5.62
C LEU A 84 -2.85 3.15 -5.93
N GLU A 85 -2.49 2.58 -7.08
CA GLU A 85 -2.88 1.24 -7.49
C GLU A 85 -2.40 0.19 -6.50
N LEU A 86 -1.09 0.16 -6.20
CA LEU A 86 -0.54 -0.74 -5.18
C LEU A 86 -1.23 -0.53 -3.83
N SER A 87 -1.42 0.73 -3.41
CA SER A 87 -2.11 1.04 -2.14
C SER A 87 -3.51 0.45 -2.10
N ASN A 88 -4.27 0.52 -3.20
CA ASN A 88 -5.62 -0.04 -3.29
C ASN A 88 -5.61 -1.56 -3.23
N LYS A 89 -4.71 -2.22 -3.99
CA LYS A 89 -4.55 -3.69 -3.97
C LYS A 89 -4.22 -4.18 -2.55
N ILE A 90 -3.32 -3.49 -1.85
CA ILE A 90 -2.91 -3.84 -0.48
C ILE A 90 -3.99 -3.49 0.55
N ALA A 91 -4.74 -2.40 0.38
CA ALA A 91 -5.86 -2.08 1.26
C ALA A 91 -6.98 -3.13 1.17
N LEU A 92 -7.30 -3.60 -0.03
CA LEU A 92 -8.27 -4.69 -0.24
C LEU A 92 -7.80 -5.98 0.46
N ARG A 93 -6.53 -6.34 0.30
CA ARG A 93 -5.91 -7.52 0.92
C ARG A 93 -5.87 -7.39 2.45
N ASN A 94 -5.51 -6.22 2.98
CA ASN A 94 -5.58 -5.91 4.41
C ASN A 94 -7.01 -6.01 4.96
N LYS A 95 -8.03 -5.56 4.22
CA LYS A 95 -9.44 -5.69 4.62
C LYS A 95 -9.85 -7.16 4.75
N GLN A 96 -9.43 -8.02 3.83
CA GLN A 96 -9.68 -9.46 3.92
C GLN A 96 -9.00 -10.10 5.14
N VAL A 97 -7.82 -9.61 5.53
CA VAL A 97 -7.10 -10.07 6.74
C VAL A 97 -7.69 -9.49 8.03
N SER A 98 -8.22 -8.25 8.00
CA SER A 98 -8.68 -7.49 9.17
C SER A 98 -10.20 -7.53 9.42
N ASN A 99 -11.02 -8.01 8.48
CA ASN A 99 -12.48 -8.19 8.60
C ASN A 99 -12.91 -9.24 9.66
N LEU A 100 -12.12 -9.46 10.71
CA LEU A 100 -12.43 -10.34 11.84
C LEU A 100 -12.68 -9.61 13.17
N ASN A 101 -12.68 -8.28 13.21
CA ASN A 101 -12.88 -7.55 14.47
C ASN A 101 -14.12 -6.63 14.52
N ILE A 102 -15.01 -6.64 13.52
CA ILE A 102 -16.20 -5.79 13.55
C ILE A 102 -17.44 -6.53 13.05
N SER A 103 -17.86 -7.54 13.81
CA SER A 103 -19.30 -7.63 14.12
C SER A 103 -19.45 -7.04 15.51
N HIS A 104 -19.58 -5.71 15.61
CA HIS A 104 -20.43 -5.20 16.69
C HIS A 104 -21.82 -5.71 16.32
N GLU A 105 -22.23 -6.84 16.89
CA GLU A 105 -23.62 -6.99 17.23
C GLU A 105 -23.93 -5.75 18.08
N GLU A 106 -24.70 -4.81 17.53
CA GLU A 106 -25.48 -3.92 18.37
C GLU A 106 -26.35 -4.85 19.23
N VAL A 107 -25.82 -5.22 20.38
CA VAL A 107 -26.61 -5.87 21.42
C VAL A 107 -27.61 -4.81 21.82
N ASP A 108 -28.80 -4.89 21.25
CA ASP A 108 -29.93 -4.07 21.64
C ASP A 108 -30.09 -4.24 23.15
N SER A 109 -29.82 -3.17 23.90
CA SER A 109 -29.65 -3.16 25.35
C SER A 109 -30.91 -3.57 26.15
N LEU A 110 -31.96 -4.03 25.46
CA LEU A 110 -33.27 -4.35 26.00
C LEU A 110 -33.55 -5.85 26.15
N THR A 111 -32.67 -6.75 25.69
CA THR A 111 -32.81 -8.20 25.93
C THR A 111 -31.67 -8.76 26.77
N PHE A 112 -31.45 -8.21 27.96
CA PHE A 112 -30.69 -8.91 29.01
C PHE A 112 -31.59 -9.99 29.64
N ILE A 113 -31.68 -11.16 28.98
CA ILE A 113 -32.24 -12.35 29.62
C ILE A 113 -31.16 -12.88 30.57
N GLU A 114 -31.46 -12.84 31.86
CA GLU A 114 -30.62 -13.38 32.93
C GLU A 114 -30.41 -14.89 32.67
N MET A 115 -29.26 -15.28 32.13
CA MET A 115 -28.98 -16.68 31.82
C MET A 115 -28.79 -17.48 33.12
N PRO A 116 -29.36 -18.71 33.24
CA PRO A 116 -29.23 -19.52 34.43
C PRO A 116 -27.77 -19.86 34.74
N ARG A 117 -27.33 -19.65 35.99
CA ARG A 117 -26.05 -20.14 36.50
C ARG A 117 -26.01 -21.66 36.38
N GLY A 118 -25.25 -22.17 35.43
CA GLY A 118 -25.12 -23.60 35.15
C GLY A 118 -25.30 -24.01 33.68
N ALA A 119 -25.58 -23.07 32.76
CA ALA A 119 -25.48 -23.34 31.34
C ALA A 119 -24.03 -23.71 31.00
N MET A 120 -23.79 -25.01 30.78
CA MET A 120 -22.56 -25.51 30.18
C MET A 120 -22.38 -24.82 28.85
N PHE A 121 -21.38 -23.94 28.73
CA PHE A 121 -20.88 -23.53 27.44
C PHE A 121 -20.44 -24.81 26.72
N SER A 122 -21.30 -25.31 25.82
CA SER A 122 -20.87 -26.29 24.84
C SER A 122 -19.65 -25.69 24.17
N LYS A 123 -18.48 -26.31 24.35
CA LYS A 123 -17.24 -25.93 23.70
C LYS A 123 -17.50 -25.83 22.19
N ILE A 124 -17.75 -24.62 21.71
CA ILE A 124 -17.53 -24.29 20.32
C ILE A 124 -16.01 -24.11 20.22
N GLU A 125 -15.29 -25.23 20.26
CA GLU A 125 -13.89 -25.27 19.86
C GLU A 125 -13.85 -25.19 18.34
N ASN A 126 -14.09 -23.98 17.81
CA ASN A 126 -13.62 -23.65 16.47
C ASN A 126 -12.11 -23.51 16.57
N GLN A 127 -11.41 -24.64 16.49
CA GLN A 127 -9.96 -24.66 16.48
C GLN A 127 -9.50 -24.02 15.18
N ILE A 128 -9.08 -22.75 15.25
CA ILE A 128 -8.21 -22.17 14.23
C ILE A 128 -7.05 -23.14 14.08
N THR A 129 -6.92 -23.74 12.91
CA THR A 129 -5.89 -24.74 12.67
C THR A 129 -4.53 -24.07 12.77
N LYS A 130 -3.51 -24.80 13.24
CA LYS A 130 -2.12 -24.29 13.24
C LYS A 130 -1.70 -23.78 11.85
N SER A 131 -2.23 -24.38 10.79
CA SER A 131 -2.01 -23.96 9.40
C SER A 131 -2.59 -22.58 9.09
N GLU A 132 -3.77 -22.25 9.60
CA GLU A 132 -4.38 -20.91 9.41
C GLU A 132 -3.61 -19.82 10.16
N VAL A 133 -3.16 -20.11 11.39
CA VAL A 133 -2.31 -19.19 12.16
C VAL A 133 -1.01 -18.91 11.41
N GLU A 134 -0.39 -19.95 10.85
CA GLU A 134 0.86 -19.79 10.11
C GLU A 134 0.64 -19.04 8.78
N ASN A 135 -0.43 -19.35 8.05
CA ASN A 135 -0.80 -18.61 6.84
C ASN A 135 -1.00 -17.13 7.13
N ARG A 136 -1.68 -16.77 8.23
CA ARG A 136 -1.88 -15.37 8.65
C ARG A 136 -0.57 -14.66 9.03
N LYS A 137 0.36 -15.36 9.68
CA LYS A 137 1.69 -14.80 9.97
C LYS A 137 2.46 -14.52 8.69
N THR A 138 2.45 -15.46 7.74
CA THR A 138 3.13 -15.26 6.44
C THR A 138 2.50 -14.12 5.65
N GLU A 139 1.18 -14.01 5.68
CA GLU A 139 0.41 -12.97 5.01
C GLU A 139 0.68 -11.58 5.63
N SER A 140 0.62 -11.48 6.96
CA SER A 140 0.96 -10.24 7.68
C SER A 140 2.40 -9.79 7.39
N ALA A 141 3.35 -10.73 7.31
CA ALA A 141 4.73 -10.42 6.95
C ALA A 141 4.88 -9.89 5.52
N LEU A 142 4.10 -10.41 4.56
CA LEU A 142 4.07 -9.90 3.18
C LEU A 142 3.46 -8.51 3.11
N LEU A 143 2.30 -8.31 3.75
CA LEU A 143 1.62 -7.01 3.81
C LEU A 143 2.47 -5.93 4.46
N SER A 144 3.25 -6.27 5.49
CA SER A 144 4.22 -5.35 6.10
C SER A 144 5.31 -4.92 5.11
N LYS A 145 5.78 -5.80 4.23
CA LYS A 145 6.78 -5.45 3.20
C LYS A 145 6.19 -4.54 2.14
N TYR A 146 4.98 -4.83 1.66
CA TYR A 146 4.29 -3.95 0.71
C TYR A 146 3.97 -2.58 1.31
N THR A 147 3.56 -2.53 2.58
CA THR A 147 3.32 -1.27 3.29
C THR A 147 4.59 -0.42 3.38
N ALA A 148 5.76 -1.04 3.56
CA ALA A 148 7.03 -0.33 3.54
C ALA A 148 7.35 0.23 2.14
N ILE A 149 7.08 -0.53 1.06
CA ILE A 149 7.23 -0.07 -0.32
C ILE A 149 6.33 1.15 -0.59
N ILE A 150 5.03 1.05 -0.26
CA ILE A 150 4.06 2.13 -0.42
C ILE A 150 4.50 3.38 0.35
N SER A 151 4.91 3.22 1.62
CA SER A 151 5.41 4.34 2.43
C SER A 151 6.59 5.04 1.77
N ASN A 152 7.54 4.27 1.19
CA ASN A 152 8.67 4.84 0.49
C ASN A 152 8.23 5.60 -0.78
N GLN A 153 7.36 5.01 -1.60
CA GLN A 153 6.79 5.65 -2.78
C GLN A 153 6.08 6.97 -2.44
N GLN A 154 5.27 6.99 -1.38
CA GLN A 154 4.58 8.19 -0.89
C GLN A 154 5.56 9.28 -0.44
N GLN A 155 6.63 8.92 0.28
CA GLN A 155 7.66 9.88 0.67
C GLN A 155 8.37 10.48 -0.54
N LEU A 156 8.63 9.69 -1.58
CA LEU A 156 9.22 10.16 -2.84
C LEU A 156 8.28 11.11 -3.58
N LEU A 157 6.99 10.79 -3.67
CA LEU A 157 5.97 11.66 -4.23
C LEU A 157 5.87 12.98 -3.46
N MET A 158 5.92 12.94 -2.13
CA MET A 158 5.94 14.15 -1.29
C MET A 158 7.19 15.00 -1.51
N LYS A 159 8.36 14.39 -1.75
CA LYS A 159 9.57 15.14 -2.12
C LYS A 159 9.40 15.77 -3.50
N LEU A 160 8.86 15.02 -4.46
CA LEU A 160 8.67 15.45 -5.85
C LEU A 160 7.61 16.55 -5.98
N SER A 161 6.55 16.54 -5.18
CA SER A 161 5.50 17.56 -5.20
C SER A 161 5.98 18.91 -4.66
N LYS A 162 6.98 18.91 -3.76
CA LYS A 162 7.65 20.13 -3.29
C LYS A 162 8.55 20.75 -4.35
N ILE A 163 8.89 19.99 -5.40
CA ILE A 163 9.63 20.50 -6.55
C ILE A 163 8.63 21.24 -7.45
N GLY A 164 8.71 22.57 -7.37
CA GLY A 164 7.96 23.48 -8.24
C GLY A 164 8.38 23.40 -9.71
N ILE A 165 7.86 24.32 -10.51
CA ILE A 165 8.08 24.38 -11.95
C ILE A 165 9.55 24.63 -12.27
N ILE A 166 10.05 23.94 -13.30
CA ILE A 166 11.39 24.16 -13.84
C ILE A 166 11.36 25.46 -14.65
N THR A 167 12.31 26.34 -14.40
CA THR A 167 12.57 27.58 -15.14
C THR A 167 13.97 27.55 -15.71
N GLN A 168 14.33 28.51 -16.57
CA GLN A 168 15.69 28.60 -17.09
C GLN A 168 16.74 28.81 -15.97
N GLU A 169 16.38 29.55 -14.93
CA GLU A 169 17.28 29.93 -13.84
C GLU A 169 17.54 28.78 -12.85
N ASN A 170 16.54 27.94 -12.60
CA ASN A 170 16.62 26.89 -11.57
C ASN A 170 16.86 25.48 -12.16
N ASN A 171 17.01 25.38 -13.49
CA ASN A 171 16.99 24.13 -14.24
C ASN A 171 17.92 23.06 -13.67
N LEU A 172 19.20 23.39 -13.55
CA LEU A 172 20.23 22.45 -13.09
C LEU A 172 19.97 21.95 -11.66
N SER A 173 19.56 22.85 -10.74
CA SER A 173 19.23 22.48 -9.37
C SER A 173 18.03 21.54 -9.34
N LYS A 174 16.95 21.89 -10.06
CA LYS A 174 15.72 21.10 -10.07
C LYS A 174 15.94 19.73 -10.67
N ILE A 175 16.68 19.62 -11.77
CA ILE A 175 17.05 18.33 -12.36
C ILE A 175 17.87 17.48 -11.37
N ALA A 176 18.82 18.08 -10.65
CA ALA A 176 19.63 17.39 -9.66
C ALA A 176 18.81 16.88 -8.48
N GLU A 177 17.73 17.58 -8.11
CA GLU A 177 16.77 17.14 -7.09
C GLU A 177 15.84 16.01 -7.61
N ILE A 178 15.36 16.10 -8.86
CA ILE A 178 14.39 15.16 -9.44
C ILE A 178 15.02 13.80 -9.76
N ASN A 179 16.21 13.79 -10.35
CA ASN A 179 16.86 12.57 -10.81
C ASN A 179 16.96 11.46 -9.73
N PRO A 180 17.52 11.72 -8.52
CA PRO A 180 17.60 10.69 -7.49
C PRO A 180 16.23 10.17 -7.07
N ILE A 181 15.21 11.04 -6.97
CA ILE A 181 13.84 10.65 -6.60
C ILE A 181 13.28 9.64 -7.61
N THR A 182 13.42 9.93 -8.91
CA THR A 182 12.91 9.04 -9.98
C THR A 182 13.65 7.69 -10.04
N GLN A 183 14.94 7.67 -9.73
CA GLN A 183 15.73 6.43 -9.66
C GLN A 183 15.38 5.60 -8.41
N GLU A 184 15.15 6.25 -7.29
CA GLU A 184 14.71 5.59 -6.06
C GLU A 184 13.33 4.99 -6.26
N PHE A 185 12.40 5.71 -6.89
CA PHE A 185 11.07 5.18 -7.21
C PHE A 185 11.14 3.96 -8.13
N TYR A 186 11.95 4.01 -9.20
CA TYR A 186 12.19 2.86 -10.06
C TYR A 186 12.70 1.64 -9.27
N SER A 187 13.54 1.87 -8.28
CA SER A 187 14.05 0.81 -7.40
C SER A 187 12.95 0.22 -6.53
N THR A 188 11.97 1.02 -6.08
CA THR A 188 10.79 0.52 -5.34
C THR A 188 9.89 -0.35 -6.20
N LEU A 189 9.64 0.01 -7.47
CA LEU A 189 8.87 -0.84 -8.41
C LEU A 189 9.54 -2.19 -8.64
N LYS A 190 10.88 -2.19 -8.71
CA LYS A 190 11.62 -3.44 -8.82
C LYS A 190 11.46 -4.31 -7.57
N GLN A 191 11.50 -3.71 -6.37
CA GLN A 191 11.28 -4.42 -5.11
C GLN A 191 9.88 -5.03 -5.03
N GLU A 192 8.88 -4.30 -5.50
CA GLU A 192 7.49 -4.77 -5.63
C GLU A 192 7.39 -5.97 -6.57
N ILE A 193 7.90 -5.87 -7.80
CA ILE A 193 7.92 -6.98 -8.76
C ILE A 193 8.66 -8.20 -8.21
N ASP A 194 9.80 -7.98 -7.53
CA ASP A 194 10.56 -9.06 -6.92
C ASP A 194 9.75 -9.75 -5.81
N LEU A 195 9.02 -8.97 -4.99
CA LEU A 195 8.14 -9.50 -3.94
C LEU A 195 6.96 -10.29 -4.54
N MET A 196 6.26 -9.73 -5.52
CA MET A 196 5.19 -10.42 -6.26
C MET A 196 5.70 -11.71 -6.93
N ALA A 197 6.93 -11.68 -7.46
CA ALA A 197 7.57 -12.86 -8.04
C ALA A 197 7.85 -13.95 -7.00
N THR A 198 8.10 -13.61 -5.73
CA THR A 198 8.24 -14.62 -4.67
C THR A 198 6.91 -15.28 -4.31
N GLU A 199 5.79 -14.57 -4.47
CA GLU A 199 4.45 -15.07 -4.17
C GLU A 199 3.89 -15.96 -5.29
N THR A 200 4.17 -15.61 -6.54
CA THR A 200 3.68 -16.30 -7.76
C THR A 200 4.47 -17.55 -8.17
N LYS A 201 5.65 -17.78 -7.57
CA LYS A 201 6.51 -18.95 -7.82
C LYS A 201 6.14 -20.19 -6.98
N LYS A 202 5.18 -20.07 -6.06
CA LYS A 202 4.63 -21.21 -5.30
C LYS A 202 3.45 -21.82 -6.04
#